data_AF-S0J0Z0-F1
#
_entry.id   AF-S0J0Z0-F1
#
_cell.length_a   1.000
_cell.length_b   1.000
_cell.length_c   1.000
_cell.angle_alpha   90.00
_cell.angle_beta   90.00
_cell.angle_gamma   90.00
#
_symmetry.space_group_name_H-M   'P 1'
#
loop_
_entity.id
_entity.type
_entity.pdbx_description
1 polymer ?
#
loop_
_entity_poly.entity_id
_entity_poly.type
_entity_poly.pdbx_seq_one_letter_code
_entity_poly.pdbx_strand_id
1 'polypeptide(L)'
;MYFERLLLTNKYEIYRFSREIEVITYLVFEDTFSKAGQAFGDAIYDQDFEANNNQIVVRCATLADFTEKDREEILSFCESMLSFKPSIDYCVDFFLIIWAKNSALQCRDESPLYLFFFYKALRYSCLTHGVV
;
A
#
# COMPACT_ATOMS: atom_id res chain seq x y z
N MET A 1 3.34 -8.64 -14.51
CA MET A 1 3.55 -7.28 -13.96
C MET A 1 5.04 -7.10 -13.69
N TYR A 2 5.64 -5.94 -13.99
CA TYR A 2 7.00 -5.63 -13.55
C TYR A 2 6.96 -5.14 -12.12
N PHE A 3 7.93 -5.57 -11.32
CA PHE A 3 7.99 -5.30 -9.89
C PHE A 3 9.32 -4.64 -9.53
N GLU A 4 9.25 -3.61 -8.69
CA GLU A 4 10.42 -2.90 -8.19
C GLU A 4 10.22 -2.50 -6.72
N ARG A 5 11.24 -2.70 -5.89
CA ARG A 5 11.30 -2.15 -4.54
C ARG A 5 11.89 -0.75 -4.59
N LEU A 6 11.12 0.25 -4.17
CA LEU A 6 11.52 1.65 -4.18
C LEU A 6 12.21 2.08 -2.88
N LEU A 7 11.73 1.59 -1.74
CA LEU A 7 12.23 1.99 -0.42
C LEU A 7 12.13 0.84 0.58
N LEU A 8 13.16 0.72 1.41
CA LEU A 8 13.16 -0.16 2.58
C LEU A 8 13.70 0.63 3.77
N THR A 9 12.87 0.75 4.80
CA THR A 9 13.23 1.33 6.08
C THR A 9 12.83 0.35 7.19
N ASN A 10 13.24 0.68 8.40
CA ASN A 10 12.85 -0.03 9.62
C ASN A 10 11.35 0.01 9.92
N LYS A 11 10.56 0.89 9.29
CA LYS A 11 9.10 0.97 9.49
C LYS A 11 8.28 0.74 8.22
N TYR A 12 8.84 1.10 7.07
CA TYR A 12 8.14 1.11 5.78
C TYR A 12 8.88 0.31 4.72
N GLU A 13 8.13 -0.48 3.96
CA GLU A 13 8.58 -1.09 2.71
C GLU A 13 7.68 -0.60 1.56
N ILE A 14 8.28 -0.05 0.50
CA ILE A 14 7.54 0.52 -0.63
C ILE A 14 7.92 -0.21 -1.91
N TYR A 15 6.90 -0.64 -2.63
CA TYR A 15 7.00 -1.36 -3.89
C TYR A 15 6.21 -0.65 -4.98
N ARG A 16 6.67 -0.80 -6.22
CA ARG A 16 6.02 -0.35 -7.44
C ARG A 16 5.76 -1.56 -8.32
N PHE A 17 4.53 -1.65 -8.78
CA PHE A 17 4.10 -2.58 -9.80
C PHE A 17 3.75 -1.78 -11.06
N SER A 18 4.26 -2.22 -12.20
CA SER A 18 3.94 -1.62 -13.48
C SER A 18 3.46 -2.64 -14.50
N ARG A 19 2.42 -2.27 -15.25
CA ARG A 19 1.90 -3.04 -16.38
C ARG A 19 1.79 -2.09 -17.57
N GLU A 20 2.51 -2.42 -18.65
CA GLU A 20 2.43 -1.75 -19.95
C GLU A 20 2.43 -0.20 -19.87
N ILE A 21 3.48 0.40 -19.31
CA ILE A 21 3.76 1.88 -19.25
C ILE A 21 2.70 2.77 -18.58
N GLU A 22 1.42 2.40 -18.55
CA GLU A 22 0.28 3.24 -18.16
C GLU A 22 -0.24 2.95 -16.75
N VAL A 23 -0.18 1.68 -16.30
CA VAL A 23 -0.69 1.33 -14.97
C VAL A 23 0.46 1.23 -13.99
N ILE A 24 0.51 2.21 -13.07
CA ILE A 24 1.46 2.23 -11.95
C ILE A 24 0.67 2.04 -10.66
N THR A 25 0.99 0.96 -9.96
CA THR A 25 0.45 0.64 -8.65
C THR A 25 1.57 0.71 -7.62
N TYR A 26 1.32 1.40 -6.51
CA TYR A 26 2.22 1.50 -5.38
C TYR A 26 1.68 0.67 -4.22
N LEU A 27 2.55 -0.11 -3.61
CA LEU A 27 2.23 -0.95 -2.46
C LEU A 27 3.13 -0.56 -1.31
N VAL A 28 2.54 -0.22 -0.16
CA VAL A 28 3.25 0.21 1.03
C VAL A 28 2.91 -0.73 2.17
N PHE A 29 3.95 -1.33 2.76
CA PHE A 29 3.86 -2.05 4.02
C PHE A 29 4.33 -1.10 5.13
N GLU A 30 3.48 -0.91 6.13
CA GLU A 30 3.82 -0.20 7.37
C GLU A 30 3.80 -1.20 8.52
N ASP A 31 4.97 -1.46 9.10
CA ASP A 31 5.09 -2.23 10.34
C ASP A 31 4.76 -1.31 11.52
N THR A 32 3.72 -1.64 12.28
CA THR A 32 3.31 -0.81 13.42
C THR A 32 4.10 -1.16 14.68
N PHE A 33 4.81 -2.30 14.70
CA PHE A 33 5.44 -2.88 15.89
C PHE A 33 4.49 -2.95 17.10
N SER A 34 3.20 -3.10 16.85
CA SER A 34 2.14 -3.08 17.85
C SER A 34 1.12 -4.17 17.59
N LYS A 35 0.41 -4.58 18.63
CA LYS A 35 -0.76 -5.44 18.47
C LYS A 35 -1.83 -4.75 17.64
N ALA A 36 -2.58 -5.53 16.87
CA ALA A 36 -3.80 -5.05 16.27
C ALA A 36 -4.80 -4.64 17.37
N GLY A 37 -5.45 -3.49 17.20
CA GLY A 37 -6.51 -3.06 18.10
C GLY A 37 -7.75 -3.95 17.95
N GLN A 38 -8.56 -4.07 19.00
CA GLN A 38 -9.81 -4.85 18.93
C GLN A 38 -10.72 -4.38 17.79
N ALA A 39 -10.79 -3.07 17.55
CA ALA A 39 -11.56 -2.47 16.45
C ALA A 39 -11.09 -2.92 15.05
N PHE A 40 -9.83 -3.30 14.88
CA PHE A 40 -9.35 -3.90 13.63
C PHE A 40 -9.92 -5.31 13.46
N GLY A 41 -9.89 -6.10 14.53
CA GLY A 41 -10.50 -7.42 14.61
C GLY A 41 -11.98 -7.40 14.27
N ASP A 42 -12.72 -6.57 14.99
CA ASP A 42 -14.19 -6.48 14.88
C ASP A 42 -14.66 -5.96 13.51
N ALA A 43 -13.81 -5.25 12.77
CA ALA A 43 -14.12 -4.73 11.44
C ALA A 43 -13.91 -5.75 10.31
N ILE A 44 -13.13 -6.81 10.57
CA ILE A 44 -12.65 -7.75 9.55
C ILE A 44 -13.10 -9.19 9.85
N TYR A 45 -13.23 -9.55 11.13
CA TYR A 45 -13.52 -10.89 11.60
C TYR A 45 -14.84 -10.91 12.38
N ASP A 46 -15.69 -11.87 12.05
CA ASP A 46 -17.05 -11.96 12.61
C ASP A 46 -17.09 -12.55 14.05
N GLN A 47 -16.01 -13.17 14.56
CA GLN A 47 -15.94 -13.75 15.92
C GLN A 47 -14.51 -13.77 16.50
N ASP A 48 -14.40 -13.61 17.83
CA ASP A 48 -13.24 -13.85 18.72
C ASP A 48 -11.85 -13.59 18.10
N PHE A 49 -11.64 -12.38 17.57
CA PHE A 49 -10.33 -11.97 17.08
C PHE A 49 -9.32 -11.87 18.23
N GLU A 50 -8.34 -12.78 18.24
CA GLU A 50 -7.16 -12.66 19.10
C GLU A 50 -6.04 -11.94 18.34
N ALA A 51 -5.78 -10.68 18.71
CA ALA A 51 -4.74 -9.89 18.09
C ALA A 51 -3.35 -10.51 18.29
N ASN A 52 -2.66 -10.72 17.18
CA ASN A 52 -1.25 -11.07 17.15
C ASN A 52 -0.38 -9.93 17.72
N ASN A 53 0.86 -10.28 18.06
CA ASN A 53 1.82 -9.34 18.66
C ASN A 53 2.27 -8.24 17.72
N ASN A 54 2.10 -8.44 16.40
CA ASN A 54 2.46 -7.46 15.40
C ASN A 54 1.36 -7.27 14.37
N GLN A 55 1.10 -6.03 14.01
CA GLN A 55 0.19 -5.63 12.96
C GLN A 55 0.98 -4.98 11.83
N ILE A 56 0.68 -5.39 10.61
CA ILE A 56 1.22 -4.78 9.41
C ILE A 56 0.06 -4.20 8.61
N VAL A 57 0.14 -2.90 8.33
CA VAL A 57 -0.84 -2.22 7.49
C VAL A 57 -0.31 -2.22 6.06
N VAL A 58 -1.04 -2.85 5.15
CA VAL A 58 -0.70 -2.86 3.74
C VAL A 58 -1.65 -1.95 2.99
N ARG A 59 -1.10 -0.99 2.24
CA ARG A 59 -1.85 -0.01 1.46
C ARG A 59 -1.45 -0.10 0.01
N CYS A 60 -2.44 -0.26 -0.86
CA CYS A 60 -2.26 -0.40 -2.29
C CYS A 60 -2.98 0.72 -3.05
N ALA A 61 -2.21 1.51 -3.79
CA ALA A 61 -2.68 2.70 -4.48
C ALA A 61 -2.41 2.57 -5.98
N THR A 62 -3.40 2.90 -6.80
CA THR A 62 -3.31 2.84 -8.27
C THR A 62 -3.86 4.12 -8.90
N LEU A 63 -3.40 4.44 -10.11
CA LEU A 63 -3.93 5.53 -10.94
C LEU A 63 -5.15 5.11 -11.78
N ALA A 64 -5.38 3.82 -11.94
CA ALA A 64 -6.46 3.24 -12.75
C ALA A 64 -7.20 2.17 -11.95
N ASP A 65 -8.46 1.90 -12.28
CA ASP A 65 -9.25 0.89 -11.57
C ASP A 65 -8.54 -0.47 -11.52
N PHE A 66 -8.54 -1.09 -10.33
CA PHE A 66 -8.03 -2.44 -10.16
C PHE A 66 -8.94 -3.44 -10.86
N THR A 67 -8.38 -4.23 -11.78
CA THR A 67 -9.05 -5.46 -12.23
C THR A 67 -9.01 -6.51 -11.12
N GLU A 68 -9.91 -7.50 -11.17
CA GLU A 68 -9.89 -8.64 -10.24
C GLU A 68 -8.52 -9.33 -10.25
N LYS A 69 -7.96 -9.52 -11.44
CA LYS A 69 -6.63 -10.11 -11.63
C LYS A 69 -5.52 -9.30 -10.94
N ASP A 70 -5.57 -7.96 -11.01
CA ASP A 70 -4.55 -7.14 -10.34
C ASP A 70 -4.64 -7.30 -8.81
N ARG A 71 -5.87 -7.37 -8.27
CA ARG A 71 -6.08 -7.60 -6.83
C ARG A 71 -5.53 -8.95 -6.41
N GLU A 72 -5.82 -10.01 -7.16
CA GLU A 72 -5.30 -11.36 -6.89
C GLU A 72 -3.76 -11.40 -6.92
N GLU A 73 -3.13 -10.78 -7.93
CA GLU A 73 -1.66 -10.72 -8.04
C GLU A 73 -1.04 -9.97 -6.84
N ILE A 74 -1.66 -8.85 -6.42
CA ILE A 74 -1.18 -8.05 -5.28
C ILE A 74 -1.39 -8.79 -3.96
N LEU A 75 -2.55 -9.42 -3.76
CA LEU A 75 -2.83 -10.21 -2.55
C LEU A 75 -1.87 -11.39 -2.44
N SER A 76 -1.66 -12.14 -3.53
CA SER A 76 -0.71 -13.25 -3.58
C SER A 76 0.72 -12.79 -3.28
N PHE A 77 1.11 -11.61 -3.79
CA PHE A 77 2.39 -11.01 -3.43
C PHE A 77 2.48 -10.67 -1.93
N CYS A 78 1.44 -10.07 -1.36
CA CYS A 78 1.41 -9.73 0.06
C CYS A 78 1.51 -10.98 0.93
N GLU A 79 0.73 -12.01 0.62
CA GLU A 79 0.78 -13.31 1.31
C GLU A 79 2.17 -13.93 1.24
N SER A 80 2.79 -13.95 0.07
CA SER A 80 4.15 -14.49 -0.11
C SER A 80 5.16 -13.72 0.74
N MET A 81 5.07 -12.39 0.76
CA MET A 81 5.94 -11.51 1.55
C MET A 81 5.67 -11.55 3.06
N LEU A 82 4.50 -11.99 3.49
CA LEU A 82 4.13 -12.01 4.90
C LEU A 82 4.18 -13.41 5.48
N SER A 83 4.18 -14.45 4.64
CA SER A 83 4.27 -15.87 5.03
C SER A 83 5.46 -16.22 5.92
N PHE A 84 6.56 -15.47 5.82
CA PHE A 84 7.76 -15.69 6.64
C PHE A 84 7.73 -14.98 7.99
N LYS A 85 6.79 -14.07 8.23
CA LYS A 85 6.64 -13.37 9.51
C LYS A 85 5.63 -14.14 10.38
N PRO A 86 6.06 -14.84 11.45
CA PRO A 86 5.13 -15.54 12.33
C PRO A 86 4.28 -14.54 13.12
N SER A 87 3.01 -14.90 13.39
CA SER A 87 2.10 -14.15 14.26
C SER A 87 1.96 -12.68 13.88
N ILE A 88 1.45 -12.44 12.66
CA ILE A 88 1.12 -11.10 12.17
C ILE A 88 -0.35 -11.00 11.81
N ASP A 89 -0.95 -9.87 12.14
CA ASP A 89 -2.24 -9.46 11.58
C ASP A 89 -1.99 -8.46 10.46
N TYR A 90 -2.63 -8.65 9.31
CA TYR A 90 -2.54 -7.67 8.24
C TYR A 90 -3.83 -7.59 7.44
N CYS A 91 -4.06 -6.43 6.85
CA CYS A 91 -5.08 -6.23 5.83
C CYS A 91 -4.46 -5.47 4.66
N VAL A 92 -5.02 -5.67 3.46
CA VAL A 92 -4.62 -4.94 2.26
C VAL A 92 -5.76 -4.00 1.88
N ASP A 93 -5.52 -2.71 2.07
CA ASP A 93 -6.46 -1.67 1.67
C ASP A 93 -6.16 -1.21 0.24
N PHE A 94 -7.18 -1.19 -0.61
CA PHE A 94 -7.07 -0.83 -2.04
C PHE A 94 -7.82 0.46 -2.30
N PHE A 95 -7.12 1.46 -2.87
CA PHE A 95 -7.75 2.73 -3.20
C PHE A 95 -7.17 3.36 -4.46
N LEU A 96 -7.96 4.23 -5.07
CA LEU A 96 -7.63 4.90 -6.32
C LEU A 96 -7.14 6.33 -6.05
N ILE A 97 -6.10 6.73 -6.77
CA ILE A 97 -5.54 8.08 -6.67
C ILE A 97 -6.24 8.97 -7.69
N ILE A 98 -7.14 9.81 -7.20
CA ILE A 98 -7.85 10.79 -8.02
C ILE A 98 -7.04 12.09 -8.06
N TRP A 99 -6.56 12.48 -9.24
CA TRP A 99 -5.95 13.79 -9.45
C TRP A 99 -7.04 14.86 -9.49
N ALA A 100 -7.24 15.58 -8.38
CA ALA A 100 -8.06 16.79 -8.42
C ALA A 100 -7.29 17.90 -9.15
N LYS A 101 -7.83 18.41 -10.26
CA LYS A 101 -7.23 19.47 -11.11
C LYS A 101 -6.95 20.80 -10.40
N ASN A 102 -7.40 20.98 -9.15
CA ASN A 102 -7.10 22.14 -8.33
C ASN A 102 -6.55 21.68 -6.98
N SER A 103 -5.22 21.53 -6.90
CA SER A 103 -4.40 21.66 -5.68
C SER A 103 -5.04 21.24 -4.35
N ALA A 104 -5.39 19.96 -4.22
CA ALA A 104 -5.35 19.18 -2.98
C ALA A 104 -5.72 17.74 -3.37
N LEU A 105 -4.81 16.80 -3.15
CA LEU A 105 -5.13 15.38 -3.25
C LEU A 105 -6.22 15.11 -2.20
N GLN A 106 -7.47 14.90 -2.62
CA GLN A 106 -8.52 14.49 -1.70
C GLN A 106 -8.36 13.00 -1.41
N CYS A 107 -7.42 12.67 -0.51
CA CYS A 107 -7.41 11.39 0.17
C CYS A 107 -8.46 11.47 1.30
N ARG A 108 -9.35 10.47 1.38
CA ARG A 108 -10.34 10.38 2.47
C ARG A 108 -9.70 10.05 3.82
N ASP A 109 -8.43 9.65 3.84
CA ASP A 109 -7.63 9.47 5.06
C ASP A 109 -6.50 10.50 5.16
N GLU A 110 -6.58 11.32 6.20
CA GLU A 110 -5.67 12.42 6.53
C GLU A 110 -4.33 11.94 7.10
N SER A 111 -3.63 11.01 6.43
CA SER A 111 -2.24 10.70 6.77
C SER A 111 -1.30 11.66 6.02
N PRO A 112 -0.75 12.73 6.65
CA PRO A 112 0.18 13.64 5.98
C PRO A 112 1.47 12.98 5.49
N LEU A 113 1.86 11.82 6.06
CA LEU A 113 2.98 11.02 5.57
C LEU A 113 2.67 10.40 4.20
N TYR A 114 1.42 9.99 3.97
CA TYR A 114 0.97 9.38 2.72
C TYR A 114 1.16 10.34 1.53
N LEU A 115 0.69 11.58 1.68
CA LEU A 115 0.87 12.65 0.71
C LEU A 115 2.33 13.00 0.48
N PHE A 116 3.15 13.05 1.54
CA PHE A 116 4.57 13.41 1.44
C PHE A 116 5.40 12.34 0.70
N PHE A 117 5.17 11.05 0.98
CA PHE A 117 5.85 9.96 0.27
C PHE A 117 5.37 9.83 -1.17
N PHE A 118 4.07 10.02 -1.44
CA PHE A 118 3.56 10.07 -2.81
C PHE A 118 4.15 11.23 -3.59
N TYR A 119 4.19 12.43 -3.02
CA TYR A 119 4.78 13.61 -3.68
C TYR A 119 6.28 13.41 -3.95
N LYS A 120 7.02 12.79 -3.04
CA LYS A 120 8.45 12.49 -3.25
C LYS A 120 8.66 11.38 -4.29
N ALA A 121 7.86 10.31 -4.26
CA ALA A 121 7.93 9.23 -5.24
C ALA A 121 7.58 9.73 -6.65
N LEU A 122 6.56 10.59 -6.78
CA LEU A 122 6.20 11.29 -8.02
C LEU A 122 7.28 12.26 -8.50
N ARG A 123 7.89 13.06 -7.60
CA ARG A 123 9.01 13.92 -7.99
C ARG A 123 10.19 13.12 -8.52
N TYR A 124 10.49 11.97 -7.92
CA TYR A 124 11.56 11.08 -8.38
C TYR A 124 11.22 10.42 -9.72
N SER A 125 9.97 10.01 -9.96
CA SER A 125 9.57 9.44 -11.26
C SER A 125 9.58 10.50 -12.38
N CYS A 126 9.12 11.72 -12.12
CA CYS A 126 9.19 12.83 -13.09
C CYS A 126 10.62 13.29 -13.39
N LEU A 127 11.54 13.17 -12.42
CA LEU A 127 12.96 13.50 -12.62
C LEU A 127 13.75 12.39 -13.34
N THR A 128 13.28 11.14 -13.30
CA THR A 128 13.97 9.99 -13.92
C THR A 128 13.41 9.62 -15.30
N HIS A 129 12.16 9.97 -15.60
CA HIS A 129 11.51 9.76 -16.90
C HIS A 129 11.22 11.09 -17.57
N GLY A 130 12.27 11.88 -17.85
CA GLY A 130 12.17 13.22 -18.41
C GLY A 130 11.06 13.38 -19.44
N VAL A 131 10.03 14.13 -19.06
CA VAL A 131 9.08 14.74 -20.00
C VAL A 131 9.35 16.23 -19.94
N VAL A 132 10.05 16.71 -20.97
CA VAL A 132 10.00 18.09 -21.43
C VAL A 132 8.67 18.29 -22.14
#